data_AF-A0A1Z4V0T5-F1
#
_entry.id   AF-A0A1Z4V0T5-F1
#
_cell.length_a   1.000
_cell.length_b   1.000
_cell.length_c   1.000
_cell.angle_alpha   90.00
_cell.angle_beta   90.00
_cell.angle_gamma   90.00
#
_symmetry.space_group_name_H-M   'P 1'
#
loop_
_entity.id
_entity.type
_entity.pdbx_description
1 polymer ?
#
loop_
_entity_poly.entity_id
_entity_poly.type
_entity_poly.pdbx_seq_one_letter_code
_entity_poly.pdbx_strand_id
1 'polypeptide(L)'
;MYQAQPPLEFIPPAFNPLLLKMIHLVLPNWIRWKTPISNIEADNVEVLADCYQRFQDGKIRFMLAFRHPQTADPLCLTYLLSQILPKVARVGGTQLQYPLHAHFIYDRGIPLWAGSQVGWVISHLGGTPIQRGKADWTGLRSVRDLYLNGQFPMAAAPEGATNGLSEIISPLEPGIAQMGFWCAEDLQKAGRDEEVLIVPIGIKYSYVNQPWDNIANLLTELEAVSGLSVNPEKTEANLAALYPRLLGLAEHLLSVMEQFYTKFYHQKLPDEKITNGEITDRNEALAYRLQSVMNIALFIA
;
A
#
# COMPACT_ATOMS: atom_id res chain seq x y z
N MET A 1 -19.45 12.36 26.91
CA MET A 1 -18.16 12.99 27.25
C MET A 1 -17.09 12.10 26.65
N TYR A 2 -16.55 12.44 25.48
CA TYR A 2 -15.51 11.63 24.84
C TYR A 2 -14.21 11.83 25.62
N GLN A 3 -13.73 10.78 26.31
CA GLN A 3 -12.39 10.79 26.89
C GLN A 3 -11.37 10.84 25.75
N ALA A 4 -10.43 11.77 25.83
CA ALA A 4 -9.29 11.80 24.93
C ALA A 4 -8.51 10.49 25.10
N GLN A 5 -8.30 9.77 24.00
CA GLN A 5 -7.46 8.57 23.98
C GLN A 5 -6.01 8.95 24.31
N PRO A 6 -5.26 8.07 24.99
CA PRO A 6 -3.84 8.29 25.26
C PRO A 6 -3.05 8.47 23.96
N PRO A 7 -1.91 9.18 24.00
CA PRO A 7 -1.06 9.35 22.83
C PRO A 7 -0.58 8.00 22.29
N LEU A 8 -0.39 7.93 20.98
CA LEU A 8 0.17 6.75 20.30
C LEU A 8 1.55 6.41 20.86
N GLU A 9 1.63 5.32 21.63
CA GLU A 9 2.88 4.87 22.25
C GLU A 9 3.88 4.34 21.21
N PHE A 10 5.16 4.65 21.41
CA PHE A 10 6.24 4.09 20.63
C PHE A 10 6.54 2.67 21.11
N ILE A 11 6.27 1.67 20.27
CA ILE A 11 6.61 0.27 20.53
C ILE A 11 7.98 -0.02 19.87
N PRO A 12 9.08 -0.15 20.63
CA PRO A 12 10.40 -0.35 20.04
C PRO A 12 10.49 -1.70 19.30
N PRO A 13 11.36 -1.82 18.29
CA PRO A 13 11.65 -3.10 17.64
C PRO A 13 12.27 -4.08 18.66
N ALA A 14 11.75 -5.31 18.73
CA ALA A 14 12.16 -6.34 19.68
C ALA A 14 12.29 -7.70 18.99
N PHE A 15 13.07 -7.76 17.92
CA PHE A 15 13.16 -8.91 17.01
C PHE A 15 13.31 -10.25 17.75
N ASN A 16 12.44 -11.21 17.41
CA ASN A 16 12.44 -12.56 17.94
C ASN A 16 12.63 -13.57 16.78
N PRO A 17 13.80 -14.23 16.68
CA PRO A 17 14.08 -15.16 15.59
C PRO A 17 13.22 -16.43 15.62
N LEU A 18 12.75 -16.86 16.81
CA LEU A 18 11.86 -18.03 16.92
C LEU A 18 10.48 -17.70 16.37
N LEU A 19 9.96 -16.51 16.69
CA LEU A 19 8.70 -16.04 16.12
C LEU A 19 8.78 -15.96 14.60
N LEU A 20 9.85 -15.35 14.07
CA LEU A 20 10.04 -15.25 12.61
C LEU A 20 10.06 -16.63 11.95
N LYS A 21 10.79 -17.59 12.51
CA LYS A 21 10.83 -18.98 12.00
C LYS A 21 9.43 -19.62 11.99
N MET A 22 8.64 -19.43 13.05
CA MET A 22 7.27 -19.94 13.08
C MET A 22 6.40 -19.28 12.00
N ILE A 23 6.53 -17.96 11.79
CA ILE A 23 5.81 -17.27 10.73
C ILE A 23 6.22 -17.81 9.36
N HIS A 24 7.52 -17.93 9.07
CA HIS A 24 8.00 -18.48 7.80
C HIS A 24 7.48 -19.89 7.52
N LEU A 25 7.28 -20.72 8.55
CA LEU A 25 6.72 -22.06 8.43
C LEU A 25 5.22 -22.04 8.12
N VAL A 26 4.44 -21.20 8.82
CA VAL A 26 2.98 -21.19 8.74
C VAL A 26 2.47 -20.36 7.56
N LEU A 27 3.22 -19.35 7.13
CA LEU A 27 2.82 -18.31 6.18
C LEU A 27 2.24 -18.87 4.87
N PRO A 28 2.86 -19.83 4.16
CA PRO A 28 2.34 -20.30 2.87
C PRO A 28 0.92 -20.85 2.95
N ASN A 29 0.63 -21.63 3.99
CA ASN A 29 -0.69 -22.22 4.21
C ASN A 29 -1.68 -21.18 4.71
N TRP A 30 -1.22 -20.25 5.56
CA TRP A 30 -2.05 -19.19 6.09
C TRP A 30 -2.51 -18.21 5.01
N ILE A 31 -1.63 -17.81 4.08
CA ILE A 31 -2.00 -16.98 2.92
C ILE A 31 -3.13 -17.63 2.14
N ARG A 32 -2.99 -18.91 1.77
CA ARG A 32 -4.02 -19.64 1.01
C ARG A 32 -5.36 -19.79 1.75
N TRP A 33 -5.33 -19.88 3.08
CA TRP A 33 -6.54 -20.09 3.89
C TRP A 33 -7.25 -18.78 4.26
N LYS A 34 -6.50 -17.70 4.51
CA LYS A 34 -7.05 -16.45 5.05
C LYS A 34 -7.15 -15.32 4.04
N THR A 35 -6.59 -15.47 2.85
CA THR A 35 -6.61 -14.43 1.83
C THR A 35 -7.12 -15.00 0.50
N PRO A 36 -7.60 -14.15 -0.43
CA PRO A 36 -7.95 -14.56 -1.79
C PRO A 36 -6.71 -14.83 -2.67
N ILE A 37 -5.50 -14.73 -2.13
CA ILE A 37 -4.25 -14.92 -2.87
C ILE A 37 -4.03 -16.41 -3.09
N SER A 38 -4.15 -16.86 -4.34
CA SER A 38 -3.95 -18.25 -4.73
C SER A 38 -2.50 -18.60 -5.04
N ASN A 39 -1.75 -17.66 -5.62
CA ASN A 39 -0.38 -17.84 -6.06
C ASN A 39 0.44 -16.55 -5.90
N ILE A 40 1.75 -16.69 -5.68
CA ILE A 40 2.70 -15.59 -5.58
C ILE A 40 3.92 -15.96 -6.42
N GLU A 41 4.19 -15.13 -7.41
CA GLU A 41 5.33 -15.24 -8.33
C GLU A 41 6.16 -13.96 -8.23
N ALA A 42 7.43 -14.04 -8.61
CA ALA A 42 8.31 -12.88 -8.61
C ALA A 42 9.36 -13.02 -9.71
N ASP A 43 9.60 -11.90 -10.39
CA ASP A 43 10.61 -11.75 -11.42
C ASP A 43 11.84 -11.05 -10.86
N ASN A 44 12.99 -11.25 -11.50
CA ASN A 44 14.27 -10.60 -11.18
C ASN A 44 14.77 -10.77 -9.73
N VAL A 45 14.38 -11.87 -9.08
CA VAL A 45 14.73 -12.16 -7.69
C VAL A 45 16.23 -12.39 -7.51
N GLU A 46 16.97 -12.72 -8.57
CA GLU A 46 18.44 -12.80 -8.57
C GLU A 46 19.11 -11.48 -8.19
N VAL A 47 18.53 -10.34 -8.56
CA VAL A 47 19.02 -9.01 -8.17
C VAL A 47 18.89 -8.82 -6.66
N LEU A 48 17.76 -9.26 -6.10
CA LEU A 48 17.54 -9.22 -4.65
C LEU A 48 18.49 -10.19 -3.92
N ALA A 49 18.78 -11.36 -4.49
CA ALA A 49 19.74 -12.31 -3.95
C ALA A 49 21.17 -11.71 -3.88
N ASP A 50 21.60 -11.00 -4.93
CA ASP A 50 22.88 -10.25 -4.92
C ASP A 50 22.88 -9.18 -3.82
N CYS A 51 21.80 -8.40 -3.68
CA CYS A 51 21.69 -7.39 -2.63
C CYS A 51 21.82 -8.01 -1.23
N TYR A 52 21.13 -9.13 -0.96
CA TYR A 52 21.26 -9.82 0.33
C TYR A 52 22.67 -10.37 0.56
N GLN A 53 23.32 -10.95 -0.46
CA GLN A 53 24.70 -11.42 -0.34
C GLN A 53 25.65 -10.27 -0.01
N ARG A 54 25.59 -9.16 -0.78
CA ARG A 54 26.43 -7.98 -0.55
C ARG A 54 26.18 -7.33 0.80
N PHE A 55 24.94 -7.33 1.29
CA PHE A 55 24.60 -6.84 2.62
C PHE A 55 25.22 -7.73 3.71
N GLN A 56 25.11 -9.05 3.58
CA GLN A 56 25.69 -10.01 4.52
C GLN A 56 27.22 -10.00 4.52
N ASP A 57 27.82 -9.68 3.37
CA ASP A 57 29.27 -9.45 3.23
C ASP A 57 29.73 -8.10 3.81
N GLY A 58 28.81 -7.26 4.31
CA GLY A 58 29.13 -5.93 4.83
C GLY A 58 29.56 -4.93 3.77
N LYS A 59 29.13 -5.10 2.51
CA LYS A 59 29.46 -4.19 1.39
C LYS A 59 28.43 -3.10 1.18
N ILE A 60 27.17 -3.36 1.55
CA ILE A 60 26.06 -2.43 1.34
C ILE A 60 25.13 -2.36 2.56
N ARG A 61 24.45 -1.22 2.70
CA ARG A 61 23.15 -1.09 3.36
C ARG A 61 22.10 -0.89 2.28
N PHE A 62 20.92 -1.50 2.41
CA PHE A 62 19.87 -1.27 1.42
C PHE A 62 18.47 -1.24 1.99
N MET A 63 17.59 -0.53 1.28
CA MET A 63 16.17 -0.42 1.58
C MET A 63 15.34 -1.06 0.46
N LEU A 64 14.43 -1.97 0.81
CA LEU A 64 13.36 -2.45 -0.06
C LEU A 64 12.24 -1.40 -0.10
N ALA A 65 12.19 -0.60 -1.16
CA ALA A 65 11.14 0.38 -1.41
C ALA A 65 9.98 -0.29 -2.15
N PHE A 66 9.01 -0.82 -1.41
CA PHE A 66 7.95 -1.66 -1.99
C PHE A 66 6.66 -0.89 -2.27
N ARG A 67 6.00 -1.22 -3.37
CA ARG A 67 4.64 -0.76 -3.69
C ARG A 67 3.66 -1.20 -2.61
N HIS A 68 2.68 -0.36 -2.25
CA HIS A 68 1.69 -0.70 -1.22
C HIS A 68 0.23 -0.69 -1.72
N PRO A 69 -0.16 -1.45 -2.76
CA PRO A 69 -1.53 -1.42 -3.26
C PRO A 69 -2.57 -2.07 -2.33
N GLN A 70 -2.20 -3.01 -1.45
CA GLN A 70 -3.14 -3.79 -0.63
C GLN A 70 -2.65 -4.01 0.81
N THR A 71 -3.57 -4.27 1.74
CA THR A 71 -3.20 -4.61 3.13
C THR A 71 -2.49 -5.96 3.25
N ALA A 72 -2.56 -6.81 2.22
CA ALA A 72 -1.89 -8.10 2.15
C ALA A 72 -0.40 -8.02 1.72
N ASP A 73 0.09 -6.86 1.28
CA ASP A 73 1.46 -6.70 0.76
C ASP A 73 2.56 -7.19 1.71
N PRO A 74 2.50 -6.96 3.05
CA PRO A 74 3.50 -7.48 3.96
C PRO A 74 3.59 -9.01 3.96
N LEU A 75 2.48 -9.71 3.68
CA LEU A 75 2.46 -11.16 3.56
C LEU A 75 3.16 -11.62 2.29
N CYS A 76 2.90 -10.92 1.18
CA CYS A 76 3.55 -11.18 -0.11
C CYS A 76 5.06 -10.95 -0.02
N LEU A 77 5.50 -9.87 0.64
CA LEU A 77 6.92 -9.61 0.88
C LEU A 77 7.56 -10.64 1.80
N THR A 78 6.87 -11.03 2.88
CA THR A 78 7.38 -12.09 3.76
C THR A 78 7.47 -13.43 3.02
N TYR A 79 6.54 -13.72 2.10
CA TYR A 79 6.58 -14.91 1.25
C TYR A 79 7.73 -14.85 0.23
N LEU A 80 7.96 -13.68 -0.40
CA LEU A 80 9.11 -13.44 -1.28
C LEU A 80 10.41 -13.75 -0.54
N LEU A 81 10.60 -13.19 0.66
CA LEU A 81 11.83 -13.35 1.44
C LEU A 81 12.01 -14.76 2.02
N SER A 82 10.93 -15.40 2.46
CA SER A 82 11.00 -16.70 3.15
C SER A 82 10.90 -17.92 2.22
N GLN A 83 10.28 -17.78 1.04
CA GLN A 83 9.98 -18.91 0.15
C GLN A 83 10.61 -18.80 -1.23
N ILE A 84 10.55 -17.63 -1.87
CA ILE A 84 11.00 -17.47 -3.26
C ILE A 84 12.51 -17.19 -3.31
N LEU A 85 12.96 -16.17 -2.58
CA LEU A 85 14.36 -15.74 -2.55
C LEU A 85 15.33 -16.87 -2.18
N PRO A 86 15.09 -17.71 -1.15
CA PRO A 86 15.92 -18.88 -0.85
C PRO A 86 16.07 -19.87 -2.01
N LYS A 87 15.00 -20.09 -2.78
CA LYS A 87 15.00 -21.02 -3.90
C LYS A 87 15.81 -20.46 -5.06
N VAL A 88 15.58 -19.19 -5.41
CA VAL A 88 16.31 -18.51 -6.48
C VAL A 88 17.79 -18.42 -6.16
N ALA A 89 18.16 -18.03 -4.93
CA ALA A 89 19.54 -18.00 -4.49
C ALA A 89 20.23 -19.38 -4.59
N ARG A 90 19.54 -20.46 -4.18
CA ARG A 90 20.08 -21.82 -4.28
C ARG A 90 20.30 -22.26 -5.74
N VAL A 91 19.36 -21.98 -6.63
CA VAL A 91 19.48 -22.29 -8.06
C VAL A 91 20.61 -21.48 -8.70
N GLY A 92 20.76 -20.22 -8.31
CA GLY A 92 21.84 -19.34 -8.77
C GLY A 92 23.21 -19.58 -8.12
N GLY A 93 23.32 -20.49 -7.15
CA GLY A 93 24.57 -20.78 -6.44
C GLY A 93 25.00 -19.74 -5.40
N THR A 94 24.12 -18.79 -5.04
CA THR A 94 24.37 -17.75 -4.04
C THR A 94 24.13 -18.31 -2.63
N GLN A 95 25.13 -18.20 -1.75
CA GLN A 95 25.06 -18.69 -0.38
C GLN A 95 24.61 -17.61 0.60
N LEU A 96 23.31 -17.56 0.87
CA LEU A 96 22.74 -16.61 1.83
C LEU A 96 22.69 -17.17 3.26
N GLN A 97 22.99 -16.31 4.23
CA GLN A 97 22.80 -16.57 5.65
C GLN A 97 21.33 -16.41 6.03
N TYR A 98 20.84 -17.27 6.92
CA TYR A 98 19.44 -17.30 7.35
C TYR A 98 19.26 -16.78 8.78
N PRO A 99 18.10 -16.16 9.11
CA PRO A 99 16.92 -16.00 8.27
C PRO A 99 17.05 -14.82 7.28
N LEU A 100 16.41 -14.95 6.12
CA LEU A 100 16.21 -13.82 5.19
C LEU A 100 14.97 -13.04 5.62
N HIS A 101 15.17 -11.77 5.96
CA HIS A 101 14.13 -10.90 6.50
C HIS A 101 14.51 -9.44 6.28
N ALA A 102 13.56 -8.54 6.53
CA ALA A 102 13.80 -7.10 6.56
C ALA A 102 13.26 -6.52 7.87
N HIS A 103 13.97 -5.57 8.45
CA HIS A 103 13.34 -4.61 9.34
C HIS A 103 12.33 -3.81 8.51
N PHE A 104 11.26 -3.28 9.12
CA PHE A 104 10.26 -2.53 8.35
C PHE A 104 9.64 -1.39 9.12
N ILE A 105 9.20 -0.37 8.39
CA ILE A 105 8.51 0.80 8.95
C ILE A 105 7.00 0.55 8.91
N TYR A 106 6.30 0.88 9.98
CA TYR A 106 4.84 0.81 10.03
C TYR A 106 4.22 2.04 10.70
N ASP A 107 2.96 2.32 10.41
CA ASP A 107 2.25 3.44 11.04
C ASP A 107 1.93 3.11 12.51
N ARG A 108 2.28 4.03 13.42
CA ARG A 108 2.08 3.85 14.86
C ARG A 108 0.62 3.65 15.27
N GLY A 109 -0.33 4.04 14.43
CA GLY A 109 -1.77 3.85 14.64
C GLY A 109 -2.27 2.44 14.32
N ILE A 110 -1.48 1.57 13.66
CA ILE A 110 -1.90 0.19 13.33
C ILE A 110 -2.46 -0.56 14.55
N PRO A 111 -1.79 -0.57 15.73
CA PRO A 111 -2.30 -1.30 16.88
C PRO A 111 -3.65 -0.79 17.42
N LEU A 112 -4.05 0.46 17.13
CA LEU A 112 -5.35 0.99 17.57
C LEU A 112 -6.53 0.30 16.89
N TRP A 113 -6.41 0.02 15.59
CA TRP A 113 -7.49 -0.58 14.81
C TRP A 113 -7.29 -2.09 14.57
N ALA A 114 -6.05 -2.58 14.56
CA ALA A 114 -5.73 -3.99 14.39
C ALA A 114 -5.64 -4.76 15.72
N GLY A 115 -5.64 -4.05 16.86
CA GLY A 115 -5.50 -4.61 18.21
C GLY A 115 -4.05 -4.60 18.71
N SER A 116 -3.89 -4.49 20.04
CA SER A 116 -2.57 -4.36 20.69
C SER A 116 -1.64 -5.55 20.45
N GLN A 117 -2.20 -6.76 20.29
CA GLN A 117 -1.47 -7.98 19.97
C GLN A 117 -0.72 -7.87 18.63
N VAL A 118 -1.29 -7.15 17.65
CA VAL A 118 -0.65 -6.91 16.36
C VAL A 118 0.58 -6.02 16.52
N GLY A 119 0.50 -5.00 17.39
CA GLY A 119 1.67 -4.17 17.73
C GLY A 119 2.81 -4.99 18.34
N TRP A 120 2.49 -5.93 19.24
CA TRP A 120 3.47 -6.86 19.79
C TRP A 120 4.11 -7.74 18.69
N VAL A 121 3.30 -8.35 17.82
CA VAL A 121 3.81 -9.19 16.71
C VAL A 121 4.71 -8.38 15.79
N ILE A 122 4.26 -7.21 15.34
CA ILE A 122 5.03 -6.34 14.44
C ILE A 122 6.38 -5.96 15.05
N SER A 123 6.40 -5.53 16.31
CA SER A 123 7.64 -5.23 17.04
C SER A 123 8.57 -6.44 17.13
N HIS A 124 8.04 -7.62 17.43
CA HIS A 124 8.82 -8.86 17.53
C HIS A 124 9.24 -9.44 16.18
N LEU A 125 8.70 -8.93 15.08
CA LEU A 125 9.22 -9.17 13.73
C LEU A 125 10.25 -8.12 13.29
N GLY A 126 10.66 -7.22 14.20
CA GLY A 126 11.67 -6.21 13.92
C GLY A 126 11.12 -4.97 13.20
N GLY A 127 9.81 -4.74 13.26
CA GLY A 127 9.19 -3.51 12.77
C GLY A 127 9.40 -2.33 13.73
N THR A 128 9.55 -1.12 13.18
CA THR A 128 9.64 0.14 13.93
C THR A 128 8.51 1.12 13.56
N PRO A 129 7.81 1.72 14.54
CA PRO A 129 6.68 2.60 14.26
C PRO A 129 7.09 4.03 13.96
N ILE A 130 6.50 4.60 12.93
CA ILE A 130 6.53 6.04 12.64
C ILE A 130 5.13 6.65 12.77
N GLN A 131 5.04 7.85 13.32
CA GLN A 131 3.81 8.62 13.36
C GLN A 131 3.78 9.64 12.21
N ARG A 132 2.81 9.49 11.30
CA ARG A 132 2.60 10.43 10.18
C ARG A 132 2.03 11.77 10.67
N GLY A 133 2.34 12.83 9.92
CA GLY A 133 1.78 14.18 10.14
C GLY A 133 2.30 14.93 11.37
N LYS A 134 3.26 14.37 12.12
CA LYS A 134 3.92 15.03 13.27
C LYS A 134 5.42 14.75 13.26
N ALA A 135 6.18 15.62 13.92
CA ALA A 135 7.62 15.42 14.11
C ALA A 135 7.88 14.27 15.10
N ASP A 136 8.06 13.07 14.56
CA ASP A 136 8.30 11.84 15.31
C ASP A 136 9.80 11.52 15.42
N TRP A 137 10.50 12.30 16.25
CA TRP A 137 11.94 12.18 16.43
C TRP A 137 12.36 10.79 16.95
N THR A 138 11.54 10.16 17.78
CA THR A 138 11.81 8.83 18.33
C THR A 138 11.72 7.75 17.25
N GLY A 139 10.65 7.77 16.44
CA GLY A 139 10.51 6.87 15.30
C GLY A 139 11.63 7.06 14.29
N LEU A 140 11.95 8.30 13.92
CA LEU A 140 13.03 8.61 12.98
C LEU A 140 14.40 8.15 13.49
N ARG A 141 14.72 8.34 14.77
CA ARG A 141 15.97 7.82 15.35
C ARG A 141 16.04 6.29 15.27
N SER A 142 14.94 5.61 15.57
CA SER A 142 14.88 4.15 15.48
C SER A 142 15.06 3.65 14.04
N VAL A 143 14.43 4.32 13.05
CA VAL A 143 14.61 3.99 11.63
C VAL A 143 16.06 4.18 11.20
N ARG A 144 16.69 5.31 11.56
CA ARG A 144 18.10 5.58 11.24
C ARG A 144 19.04 4.53 11.83
N ASP A 145 18.84 4.18 13.10
CA ASP A 145 19.66 3.17 13.76
C ASP A 145 19.47 1.79 13.13
N LEU A 146 18.23 1.35 12.87
CA LEU A 146 17.98 0.08 12.19
C LEU A 146 18.55 0.06 10.76
N TYR A 147 18.48 1.16 10.02
CA TYR A 147 18.99 1.20 8.65
C TYR A 147 20.53 1.17 8.62
N LEU A 148 21.17 1.85 9.58
CA LEU A 148 22.63 1.93 9.70
C LEU A 148 23.25 0.67 10.32
N ASN A 149 22.63 0.13 11.37
CA ASN A 149 23.20 -0.89 12.27
C ASN A 149 22.40 -2.19 12.35
N GLY A 150 21.21 -2.23 11.76
CA GLY A 150 20.32 -3.39 11.82
C GLY A 150 20.93 -4.66 11.23
N GLN A 151 20.49 -5.79 11.74
CA GLN A 151 20.91 -7.12 11.27
C GLN A 151 20.23 -7.53 9.94
N PHE A 152 19.20 -6.78 9.54
CA PHE A 152 18.46 -6.97 8.31
C PHE A 152 18.42 -5.66 7.51
N PRO A 153 18.25 -5.69 6.18
CA PRO A 153 17.92 -4.51 5.40
C PRO A 153 16.61 -3.86 5.86
N MET A 154 16.41 -2.61 5.47
CA MET A 154 15.17 -1.88 5.77
C MET A 154 14.12 -2.12 4.68
N ALA A 155 12.83 -2.14 5.03
CA ALA A 155 11.74 -2.14 4.07
C ALA A 155 10.72 -1.04 4.41
N ALA A 156 10.28 -0.31 3.40
CA ALA A 156 9.27 0.73 3.58
C ALA A 156 8.50 0.98 2.29
N ALA A 157 7.23 1.34 2.45
CA ALA A 157 6.39 1.76 1.34
C ALA A 157 6.57 3.26 1.08
N PRO A 158 7.16 3.68 -0.06
CA PRO A 158 7.32 5.10 -0.37
C PRO A 158 5.98 5.80 -0.63
N GLU A 159 4.87 5.08 -0.83
CA GLU A 159 3.54 5.67 -1.01
C GLU A 159 2.88 6.12 0.29
N GLY A 160 3.43 5.74 1.45
CA GLY A 160 2.95 6.14 2.77
C GLY A 160 1.59 5.57 3.21
N ALA A 161 0.76 5.06 2.29
CA ALA A 161 -0.53 4.43 2.56
C ALA A 161 -0.91 3.44 1.45
N THR A 162 -1.91 2.60 1.72
CA THR A 162 -2.51 1.76 0.68
C THR A 162 -3.35 2.57 -0.29
N ASN A 163 -3.24 2.31 -1.59
CA ASN A 163 -4.02 3.01 -2.61
C ASN A 163 -5.12 2.17 -3.26
N GLY A 164 -5.16 0.85 -3.00
CA GLY A 164 -6.16 -0.06 -3.54
C GLY A 164 -6.00 -0.38 -5.03
N LEU A 165 -4.94 0.12 -5.68
CA LEU A 165 -4.78 0.12 -7.14
C LEU A 165 -3.46 -0.54 -7.54
N SER A 166 -3.54 -1.69 -8.21
CA SER A 166 -2.35 -2.39 -8.71
C SER A 166 -1.62 -1.63 -9.81
N GLU A 167 -2.35 -1.00 -10.75
CA GLU A 167 -1.78 -0.39 -11.97
C GLU A 167 -1.39 1.10 -11.81
N ILE A 168 -1.85 1.76 -10.75
CA ILE A 168 -1.61 3.20 -10.54
C ILE A 168 -0.73 3.39 -9.31
N ILE A 169 0.31 4.20 -9.47
CA ILE A 169 1.26 4.53 -8.42
C ILE A 169 0.84 5.82 -7.73
N SER A 170 0.70 5.79 -6.40
CA SER A 170 0.49 7.02 -5.62
C SER A 170 1.74 7.90 -5.65
N PRO A 171 1.62 9.22 -5.46
CA PRO A 171 2.77 10.08 -5.27
C PRO A 171 3.72 9.50 -4.20
N LEU A 172 5.01 9.51 -4.50
CA LEU A 172 6.02 8.96 -3.59
C LEU A 172 6.40 10.02 -2.56
N GLU A 173 6.34 9.64 -1.30
CA GLU A 173 6.84 10.43 -0.18
C GLU A 173 8.38 10.53 -0.27
N PRO A 174 8.95 11.74 -0.12
CA PRO A 174 10.39 11.94 -0.25
C PRO A 174 11.19 11.30 0.91
N GLY A 175 10.52 10.89 1.98
CA GLY A 175 11.14 10.35 3.20
C GLY A 175 12.05 9.15 2.95
N ILE A 176 11.70 8.26 2.01
CA ILE A 176 12.52 7.08 1.68
C ILE A 176 13.86 7.47 1.07
N ALA A 177 13.85 8.38 0.08
CA ALA A 177 15.08 8.90 -0.51
C ALA A 177 15.93 9.64 0.53
N GLN A 178 15.29 10.46 1.37
CA GLN A 178 15.95 11.18 2.45
C GLN A 178 16.62 10.25 3.47
N MET A 179 15.98 9.14 3.83
CA MET A 179 16.56 8.11 4.70
C MET A 179 17.78 7.44 4.06
N GLY A 180 17.79 7.26 2.73
CA GLY A 180 18.96 6.81 1.97
C GLY A 180 20.16 7.74 2.16
N PHE A 181 19.97 9.04 1.93
CA PHE A 181 21.03 10.04 2.14
C PHE A 181 21.52 10.08 3.58
N TRP A 182 20.61 10.05 4.55
CA TRP A 182 20.97 10.01 5.96
C TRP A 182 21.79 8.78 6.35
N CYS A 183 21.47 7.60 5.81
CA CYS A 183 22.26 6.41 6.04
C CYS A 183 23.68 6.58 5.47
N ALA A 184 23.82 7.12 4.27
CA ALA A 184 25.13 7.37 3.66
C ALA A 184 25.97 8.38 4.48
N GLU A 185 25.35 9.46 4.96
CA GLU A 185 26.02 10.42 5.85
C GLU A 185 26.45 9.78 7.18
N ASP A 186 25.60 8.92 7.75
CA ASP A 186 25.89 8.28 9.03
C ASP A 186 26.98 7.19 8.90
N LEU A 187 27.04 6.48 7.76
CA LEU A 187 28.15 5.59 7.40
C LEU A 187 29.46 6.37 7.27
N GLN A 188 29.44 7.49 6.53
CA GLN A 188 30.62 8.35 6.38
C GLN A 188 31.15 8.86 7.73
N LYS A 189 30.25 9.31 8.62
CA LYS A 189 30.63 9.74 9.98
C LYS A 189 31.20 8.60 10.82
N ALA A 190 30.76 7.37 10.58
CA ALA A 190 31.23 6.18 11.26
C ALA A 190 32.52 5.58 10.65
N GLY A 191 33.08 6.18 9.58
CA GLY A 191 34.27 5.64 8.90
C GLY A 191 33.99 4.30 8.21
N ARG A 192 32.79 4.15 7.67
CA ARG A 192 32.23 2.92 7.12
C ARG A 192 31.98 3.09 5.62
N ASP A 193 32.58 2.22 4.81
CA ASP A 193 32.63 2.35 3.35
C ASP A 193 31.50 1.59 2.63
N GLU A 194 30.46 1.16 3.34
CA GLU A 194 29.33 0.48 2.71
C GLU A 194 28.54 1.41 1.76
N GLU A 195 28.15 0.90 0.60
CA GLU A 195 27.26 1.63 -0.32
C GLU A 195 25.82 1.60 0.20
N VAL A 196 25.04 2.64 -0.10
CA VAL A 196 23.61 2.69 0.24
C VAL A 196 22.76 2.52 -1.01
N LEU A 197 21.95 1.47 -1.06
CA LEU A 197 21.06 1.18 -2.19
C LEU A 197 19.58 1.32 -1.80
N ILE A 198 18.77 1.78 -2.75
CA ILE A 198 17.30 1.68 -2.68
C ILE A 198 16.88 0.70 -3.77
N VAL A 199 16.24 -0.39 -3.37
CA VAL A 199 15.78 -1.46 -4.25
C VAL A 199 14.26 -1.36 -4.40
N PRO A 200 13.74 -0.88 -5.54
CA PRO A 200 12.31 -0.81 -5.78
C PRO A 200 11.71 -2.21 -5.91
N ILE A 201 10.61 -2.48 -5.20
CA ILE A 201 9.86 -3.73 -5.31
C ILE A 201 8.46 -3.43 -5.85
N GLY A 202 8.20 -3.88 -7.08
CA GLY A 202 6.87 -3.85 -7.67
C GLY A 202 5.95 -4.89 -7.01
N ILE A 203 4.70 -4.51 -6.74
CA ILE A 203 3.65 -5.44 -6.31
C ILE A 203 2.44 -5.19 -7.21
N LYS A 204 1.93 -6.27 -7.81
CA LYS A 204 0.77 -6.26 -8.69
C LYS A 204 -0.14 -7.42 -8.35
N TYR A 205 -1.43 -7.13 -8.17
CA TYR A 205 -2.46 -8.16 -8.00
C TYR A 205 -3.26 -8.29 -9.30
N SER A 206 -3.49 -9.52 -9.71
CA SER A 206 -4.36 -9.87 -10.83
C SER A 206 -5.38 -10.92 -10.40
N TYR A 207 -6.55 -10.88 -11.00
CA TYR A 207 -7.55 -11.93 -10.84
C TYR A 207 -7.20 -13.13 -11.73
N VAL A 208 -7.14 -14.32 -11.14
CA VAL A 208 -7.05 -15.58 -11.91
C VAL A 208 -8.27 -15.76 -12.80
N ASN A 209 -9.45 -15.50 -12.24
CA ASN A 209 -10.72 -15.47 -12.96
C ASN A 209 -11.35 -14.09 -12.77
N GLN A 210 -11.61 -13.38 -13.87
CA GLN A 210 -12.20 -12.04 -13.82
C GLN A 210 -13.62 -12.11 -13.24
N PRO A 211 -13.95 -11.34 -12.18
CA PRO A 211 -15.24 -11.45 -11.49
C PRO A 211 -16.35 -10.66 -12.19
N TRP A 212 -16.41 -10.67 -13.53
CA TRP A 212 -17.29 -9.79 -14.30
C TRP A 212 -18.77 -10.01 -13.98
N ASP A 213 -19.22 -11.26 -13.82
CA ASP A 213 -20.60 -11.55 -13.44
C ASP A 213 -20.95 -10.98 -12.06
N ASN A 214 -20.03 -11.08 -11.10
CA ASN A 214 -20.24 -10.51 -9.76
C ASN A 214 -20.31 -8.99 -9.81
N ILE A 215 -19.47 -8.35 -10.64
CA ILE A 215 -19.50 -6.89 -10.86
C ILE A 215 -20.82 -6.50 -11.54
N ALA A 216 -21.28 -7.26 -12.54
CA ALA A 216 -22.54 -7.01 -13.22
C ALA A 216 -23.75 -7.10 -12.27
N ASN A 217 -23.76 -8.10 -11.39
CA ASN A 217 -24.79 -8.26 -10.36
C ASN A 217 -24.76 -7.10 -9.36
N LEU A 218 -23.58 -6.72 -8.87
CA LEU A 218 -23.44 -5.59 -7.94
C LEU A 218 -23.87 -4.26 -8.58
N LEU A 219 -23.48 -4.00 -9.84
CA LEU A 219 -23.93 -2.81 -10.56
C LEU A 219 -25.46 -2.80 -10.70
N THR A 220 -26.06 -3.94 -11.00
CA THR A 220 -27.52 -4.08 -11.10
C THR A 220 -28.21 -3.74 -9.78
N GLU A 221 -27.68 -4.22 -8.66
CA GLU A 221 -28.19 -3.90 -7.33
C GLU A 221 -28.05 -2.41 -7.01
N LEU A 222 -26.88 -1.82 -7.26
CA LEU A 222 -26.61 -0.40 -7.01
C LEU A 222 -27.50 0.51 -7.88
N GLU A 223 -27.69 0.17 -9.15
CA GLU A 223 -28.59 0.88 -10.06
C GLU A 223 -30.02 0.86 -9.51
N ALA A 224 -30.54 -0.32 -9.13
CA ALA A 224 -31.88 -0.47 -8.58
C ALA A 224 -32.08 0.34 -7.29
N VAL A 225 -31.14 0.21 -6.33
CA VAL A 225 -31.22 0.92 -5.04
C VAL A 225 -31.08 2.43 -5.21
N SER A 226 -30.36 2.88 -6.24
CA SER A 226 -30.23 4.31 -6.58
C SER A 226 -31.44 4.86 -7.35
N GLY A 227 -32.44 4.03 -7.68
CA GLY A 227 -33.64 4.42 -8.41
C GLY A 227 -33.46 4.50 -9.93
N LEU A 228 -32.38 3.93 -10.47
CA LEU A 228 -32.21 3.79 -11.91
C LEU A 228 -33.02 2.59 -12.44
N SER A 229 -33.46 2.69 -13.70
CA SER A 229 -34.10 1.57 -14.37
C SER A 229 -33.06 0.49 -14.70
N VAL A 230 -33.31 -0.73 -14.22
CA VAL A 230 -32.48 -1.89 -14.53
C VAL A 230 -33.04 -2.59 -15.76
N ASN A 231 -32.21 -2.83 -16.78
CA ASN A 231 -32.56 -3.74 -17.86
C ASN A 231 -32.01 -5.15 -17.54
N PRO A 232 -32.86 -6.15 -17.25
CA PRO A 232 -32.42 -7.48 -16.84
C PRO A 232 -31.90 -8.36 -18.00
N GLU A 233 -31.80 -7.83 -19.22
CA GLU A 233 -31.20 -8.59 -20.33
C GLU A 233 -29.74 -8.93 -20.01
N LYS A 234 -29.40 -10.22 -20.14
CA LYS A 234 -28.04 -10.73 -19.92
C LYS A 234 -27.13 -10.26 -21.05
N THR A 235 -26.63 -9.04 -20.93
CA THR A 235 -25.47 -8.59 -21.71
C THR A 235 -24.25 -9.34 -21.22
N GLU A 236 -23.36 -9.73 -22.12
CA GLU A 236 -22.08 -10.35 -21.79
C GLU A 236 -21.32 -9.50 -20.75
N ALA A 237 -20.99 -10.11 -19.61
CA ALA A 237 -20.31 -9.40 -18.53
C ALA A 237 -18.83 -9.22 -18.88
N ASN A 238 -18.50 -8.05 -19.43
CA ASN A 238 -17.13 -7.66 -19.73
C ASN A 238 -16.93 -6.15 -19.51
N LEU A 239 -15.68 -5.70 -19.54
CA LEU A 239 -15.33 -4.30 -19.28
C LEU A 239 -16.08 -3.33 -20.21
N ALA A 240 -16.20 -3.64 -21.51
CA ALA A 240 -16.84 -2.75 -22.48
C ALA A 240 -18.33 -2.55 -22.21
N ALA A 241 -19.03 -3.58 -21.72
CA ALA A 241 -20.44 -3.50 -21.35
C ALA A 241 -20.65 -2.88 -19.96
N LEU A 242 -19.77 -3.15 -19.00
CA LEU A 242 -19.95 -2.74 -17.60
C LEU A 242 -19.43 -1.34 -17.31
N TYR A 243 -18.39 -0.88 -18.01
CA TYR A 243 -17.81 0.44 -17.76
C TYR A 243 -18.80 1.59 -18.04
N PRO A 244 -19.55 1.61 -19.16
CA PRO A 244 -20.55 2.65 -19.39
C PRO A 244 -21.69 2.68 -18.35
N ARG A 245 -22.06 1.51 -17.82
CA ARG A 245 -23.04 1.36 -16.73
C ARG A 245 -22.52 1.98 -15.44
N LEU A 246 -21.28 1.67 -15.06
CA LEU A 246 -20.62 2.26 -13.90
C LEU A 246 -20.58 3.80 -14.01
N LEU A 247 -20.22 4.34 -15.17
CA LEU A 247 -20.22 5.78 -15.40
C LEU A 247 -21.63 6.37 -15.30
N GLY A 248 -22.66 5.69 -15.82
CA GLY A 248 -24.06 6.13 -15.71
C GLY A 248 -24.54 6.18 -14.26
N LEU A 249 -24.20 5.15 -13.47
CA LEU A 249 -24.46 5.13 -12.04
C LEU A 249 -23.74 6.28 -11.31
N ALA A 250 -22.46 6.52 -11.61
CA ALA A 250 -21.69 7.59 -11.02
C ALA A 250 -22.28 8.98 -11.33
N GLU A 251 -22.66 9.22 -12.59
CA GLU A 251 -23.32 10.46 -13.02
C GLU A 251 -24.64 10.70 -12.31
N HIS A 252 -25.45 9.65 -12.15
CA HIS A 252 -26.72 9.72 -11.44
C HIS A 252 -26.52 10.10 -9.97
N LEU A 253 -25.64 9.38 -9.26
CA LEU A 253 -25.34 9.65 -7.85
C LEU A 253 -24.77 11.06 -7.65
N LEU A 254 -23.88 11.49 -8.54
CA LEU A 254 -23.32 12.84 -8.49
C LEU A 254 -24.41 13.90 -8.72
N SER A 255 -25.32 13.67 -9.66
CA SER A 255 -26.46 14.56 -9.92
C SER A 255 -27.39 14.68 -8.70
N VAL A 256 -27.58 13.60 -7.94
CA VAL A 256 -28.35 13.63 -6.68
C VAL A 256 -27.65 14.52 -5.63
N MET A 257 -26.33 14.40 -5.48
CA MET A 257 -25.55 15.25 -4.55
C MET A 257 -25.58 16.73 -4.97
N GLU A 258 -25.38 16.98 -6.26
CA GLU A 258 -25.46 18.30 -6.88
C GLU A 258 -26.81 18.97 -6.59
N GLN A 259 -27.92 18.26 -6.85
CA GLN A 259 -29.26 18.75 -6.57
C GLN A 259 -29.49 19.05 -5.08
N PHE A 260 -28.93 18.24 -4.18
CA PHE A 260 -28.99 18.50 -2.75
C PHE A 260 -28.34 19.86 -2.40
N TYR A 261 -27.11 20.11 -2.86
CA TYR A 261 -26.42 21.36 -2.59
C TYR A 261 -27.07 22.57 -3.26
N THR A 262 -27.55 22.44 -4.49
CA THR A 262 -28.29 23.50 -5.16
C THR A 262 -29.61 23.82 -4.44
N LYS A 263 -30.35 22.80 -4.00
CA LYS A 263 -31.68 22.98 -3.37
C LYS A 263 -31.59 23.54 -1.96
N PHE A 264 -30.70 23.01 -1.13
CA PHE A 264 -30.67 23.34 0.30
C PHE A 264 -29.63 24.40 0.67
N TYR A 265 -28.60 24.60 -0.16
CA TYR A 265 -27.52 25.57 0.08
C TYR A 265 -27.39 26.63 -1.02
N HIS A 266 -28.30 26.62 -2.02
CA HIS A 266 -28.36 27.60 -3.12
C HIS A 266 -27.05 27.76 -3.89
N GLN A 267 -26.26 26.69 -3.97
CA GLN A 267 -24.98 26.69 -4.67
C GLN A 267 -25.19 26.52 -6.18
N LYS A 268 -24.47 27.32 -6.97
CA LYS A 268 -24.36 27.15 -8.43
C LYS A 268 -23.19 26.22 -8.72
N LEU A 269 -23.45 25.15 -9.46
CA LEU A 269 -22.43 24.19 -9.86
C LEU A 269 -21.71 24.71 -11.11
N PRO A 270 -20.37 24.66 -11.15
CA PRO A 270 -19.62 25.05 -12.34
C PRO A 270 -19.67 23.91 -13.38
N ASP A 271 -20.40 24.13 -14.46
CA ASP A 271 -20.54 23.23 -15.61
C ASP A 271 -20.02 23.83 -16.92
N GLU A 272 -19.56 25.09 -16.89
CA GLU A 272 -19.21 25.89 -18.07
C GLU A 272 -18.18 25.22 -18.98
N LYS A 273 -17.17 24.54 -18.41
CA LYS A 273 -16.15 23.81 -19.19
C LYS A 273 -16.73 22.61 -19.94
N ILE A 274 -17.79 22.00 -19.41
CA ILE A 274 -18.49 20.89 -20.05
C ILE A 274 -19.43 21.46 -21.12
N THR A 275 -20.22 22.49 -20.79
CA THR A 275 -21.21 23.06 -21.72
C THR A 275 -20.56 23.76 -22.92
N ASN A 276 -19.38 24.36 -22.74
CA ASN A 276 -18.64 25.02 -23.82
C ASN A 276 -17.80 24.04 -24.65
N GLY A 277 -17.83 22.74 -24.33
CA GLY A 277 -17.13 21.69 -25.08
C GLY A 277 -15.62 21.64 -24.86
N GLU A 278 -15.10 22.30 -23.82
CA GLU A 278 -13.67 22.20 -23.45
C GLU A 278 -13.33 20.81 -22.92
N ILE A 279 -14.26 20.18 -22.19
CA ILE A 279 -14.16 18.81 -21.70
C ILE A 279 -15.08 17.92 -22.54
N THR A 280 -14.49 16.94 -23.24
CA THR A 280 -15.23 15.99 -24.08
C THR A 280 -15.18 14.55 -23.58
N ASP A 281 -14.16 14.19 -22.77
CA ASP A 281 -14.08 12.87 -22.15
C ASP A 281 -15.06 12.76 -20.96
N ARG A 282 -15.75 11.63 -20.89
CA ARG A 282 -16.78 11.37 -19.88
C ARG A 282 -16.19 11.25 -18.47
N ASN A 283 -14.99 10.68 -18.32
CA ASN A 283 -14.33 10.59 -17.02
C ASN A 283 -13.81 11.95 -16.56
N GLU A 284 -13.23 12.73 -17.47
CA GLU A 284 -12.78 14.09 -17.16
C GLU A 284 -13.95 14.98 -16.73
N ALA A 285 -15.11 14.87 -17.40
CA ALA A 285 -16.33 15.58 -17.02
C ALA A 285 -16.81 15.17 -15.62
N LEU A 286 -16.84 13.87 -15.31
CA LEU A 286 -17.18 13.36 -13.98
C LEU A 286 -16.21 13.84 -12.90
N ALA A 287 -14.91 13.80 -13.16
CA ALA A 287 -13.89 14.27 -12.22
C ALA A 287 -14.03 15.77 -11.95
N TYR A 288 -14.26 16.57 -12.99
CA TYR A 288 -14.48 18.01 -12.87
C TYR A 288 -15.72 18.34 -12.01
N ARG A 289 -16.83 17.65 -12.27
CA ARG A 289 -18.06 17.79 -11.48
C ARG A 289 -17.85 17.37 -10.02
N LEU A 290 -17.21 16.23 -9.78
CA LEU A 290 -16.94 15.72 -8.43
C LEU A 290 -16.06 16.69 -7.62
N GLN A 291 -14.99 17.20 -8.22
CA GLN A 291 -14.13 18.20 -7.57
C GLN A 291 -14.91 19.46 -7.18
N SER A 292 -15.84 19.88 -8.02
CA SER A 292 -16.67 21.05 -7.78
C SER A 292 -17.63 20.84 -6.61
N VAL A 293 -18.29 19.69 -6.55
CA VAL A 293 -19.12 19.30 -5.40
C VAL A 293 -18.30 19.20 -4.12
N MET A 294 -17.10 18.63 -4.17
CA MET A 294 -16.21 18.53 -3.00
C MET A 294 -15.79 19.92 -2.49
N ASN A 295 -15.44 20.84 -3.38
CA ASN A 295 -15.11 22.22 -3.02
C ASN A 295 -16.30 22.93 -2.34
N ILE A 296 -17.52 22.73 -2.87
CA ILE A 296 -18.74 23.27 -2.28
C ILE A 296 -18.98 22.69 -0.88
N ALA A 297 -18.85 21.37 -0.73
CA ALA A 297 -19.02 20.69 0.55
C ALA A 297 -18.04 21.24 1.61
N LEU A 298 -16.78 21.46 1.24
CA LEU A 298 -15.76 22.04 2.09
C LEU A 298 -16.01 23.51 2.44
N PHE A 299 -16.61 24.28 1.53
CA PHE A 299 -16.97 25.68 1.79
C PHE A 299 -18.11 25.81 2.81
N ILE A 300 -19.02 24.83 2.83
CA ILE A 300 -20.20 24.82 3.71
C ILE A 300 -19.89 24.26 5.10
N ALA A 301 -18.92 23.33 5.21
CA ALA A 301 -18.53 22.67 6.46
C ALA A 301 -17.79 23.60 7.42
#